data_AF-A0A0C2WGX7-F1
#
_entry.id   AF-A0A0C2WGX7-F1
#
_cell.length_a   1.000
_cell.length_b   1.000
_cell.length_c   1.000
_cell.angle_alpha   90.00
_cell.angle_beta   90.00
_cell.angle_gamma   90.00
#
_symmetry.space_group_name_H-M   'P 1'
#
loop_
_entity.id
_entity.type
_entity.pdbx_description
1 polymer ?
#
loop_
_entity_poly.entity_id
_entity_poly.type
_entity_poly.pdbx_seq_one_letter_code
_entity_poly.pdbx_strand_id
1 'polypeptide(L)'
;MWLSVGKYCGPVWEGLVFRPVRRRVSMWWKVLSVISLVNPAFALHDHAQWVLAGYDPCAEIAGKTWVLPREVRACLSAFPVDPVVKANLVEVVNKTLDFHTSANYQIRAPPPYDTDIHEDLKADLARINQTRYGSEFDLHLDFYRAFKRVNDGHCGVYNYCYDGLYVTYVPLPLVLLTDKDGYQNVYIAPEAFSIASAEFKDEIEFWQNALPEHLRGQLNTLSGARVYLIDGEEPFKTVNKSALMTGGYQAFGTRQNAFFASYQRGANDWSYLMGNFAAMAHPLVDSVELTVQRVNYDSNDTFTVNCITFSFAWCNANPCNEIPYRSRFGSFSKNFTDLASYRENNCVAQNTTNGLDLYGPDALSQYETIPNPIAHFQQQPDTNPLDARKQRVNVILDAIPLSDIELPRELQPSLAPLNQSYSVAHFYMLNGSSTGVLALGSFSAANFTKFGSSLLDGLTSLKELGAKNLIVDVTNNGGGYICIAHWLHRIVGSLYQRLRQFYIMCIDCWTQEYYGTSGRS
;
A
#
# COMPACT_ATOMS: atom_id res chain seq x y z
N MET A 1 8.72 14.44 37.80
CA MET A 1 8.45 15.12 39.09
C MET A 1 9.50 16.19 39.29
N TRP A 2 9.16 17.31 39.94
CA TRP A 2 9.91 18.58 40.03
C TRP A 2 9.88 19.52 38.80
N LEU A 3 9.73 20.81 39.13
CA LEU A 3 9.43 21.98 38.30
C LEU A 3 10.41 23.12 38.66
N SER A 4 10.75 23.97 37.69
CA SER A 4 11.23 25.35 37.87
C SER A 4 11.19 26.01 36.46
N VAL A 5 10.47 27.09 36.11
CA VAL A 5 10.04 28.37 36.72
C VAL A 5 11.09 29.50 36.65
N GLY A 6 10.81 30.52 35.82
CA GLY A 6 11.59 31.77 35.65
C GLY A 6 11.51 32.30 34.20
N LYS A 7 10.51 33.09 33.76
CA LYS A 7 10.07 34.48 34.04
C LYS A 7 10.97 35.63 33.49
N TYR A 8 10.41 36.33 32.50
CA TYR A 8 10.58 37.75 32.09
C TYR A 8 11.91 38.29 31.55
N CYS A 9 11.88 38.83 30.31
CA CYS A 9 11.79 40.29 30.07
C CYS A 9 11.39 40.62 28.61
N GLY A 10 10.60 41.68 28.39
CA GLY A 10 10.36 42.32 27.08
C GLY A 10 11.41 43.42 26.79
N PRO A 11 11.27 44.25 25.72
CA PRO A 11 10.02 44.95 25.40
C PRO A 11 9.62 45.07 23.90
N VAL A 12 8.30 45.21 23.69
CA VAL A 12 7.57 46.25 22.91
C VAL A 12 8.23 46.89 21.67
N TRP A 13 7.54 46.81 20.52
CA TRP A 13 7.20 47.95 19.66
C TRP A 13 5.86 47.72 18.92
N GLU A 14 5.23 48.82 18.50
CA GLU A 14 3.91 48.95 17.86
C GLU A 14 3.90 48.34 16.43
N GLY A 15 2.78 48.03 15.77
CA GLY A 15 1.37 48.32 16.04
C GLY A 15 0.72 48.95 14.79
N LEU A 16 -0.06 48.18 14.01
CA LEU A 16 -0.78 48.70 12.84
C LEU A 16 -2.13 48.00 12.64
N VAL A 17 -3.20 48.79 12.71
CA VAL A 17 -4.61 48.36 12.64
C VAL A 17 -5.15 48.61 11.24
N PHE A 18 -5.61 47.55 10.55
CA PHE A 18 -6.41 47.70 9.34
C PHE A 18 -7.91 47.55 9.64
N ARG A 19 -8.68 48.62 9.37
CA ARG A 19 -10.14 48.60 9.36
C ARG A 19 -10.67 48.17 7.98
N PRO A 20 -11.75 47.38 7.88
CA PRO A 20 -12.30 46.98 6.60
C PRO A 20 -13.13 48.11 5.96
N VAL A 21 -12.86 48.38 4.68
CA VAL A 21 -13.67 49.30 3.87
C VAL A 21 -14.89 48.56 3.32
N ARG A 22 -16.09 49.01 3.69
CA ARG A 22 -17.34 48.57 3.05
C ARG A 22 -17.41 49.11 1.62
N ARG A 23 -17.50 48.23 0.62
CA ARG A 23 -18.12 48.55 -0.68
C ARG A 23 -19.31 47.62 -0.92
N ARG A 24 -20.47 48.23 -1.18
CA ARG A 24 -21.64 47.52 -1.72
C ARG A 24 -21.40 47.29 -3.20
N VAL A 25 -21.56 46.05 -3.66
CA VAL A 25 -21.88 45.75 -5.06
C VAL A 25 -23.07 44.81 -5.02
N SER A 26 -24.22 45.28 -5.51
CA SER A 26 -25.36 44.42 -5.79
C SER A 26 -25.21 43.85 -7.19
N MET A 27 -25.20 42.52 -7.33
CA MET A 27 -25.51 41.91 -8.61
C MET A 27 -26.39 40.69 -8.40
N TRP A 28 -27.51 40.68 -9.12
CA TRP A 28 -28.48 39.61 -9.10
C TRP A 28 -28.00 38.49 -10.03
N TRP A 29 -27.80 37.29 -9.50
CA TRP A 29 -27.84 36.06 -10.29
C TRP A 29 -28.66 35.01 -9.53
N LYS A 30 -29.80 34.64 -10.10
CA LYS A 30 -30.54 33.44 -9.69
C LYS A 30 -29.91 32.27 -10.44
N VAL A 31 -29.33 31.32 -9.70
CA VAL A 31 -29.03 29.98 -10.22
C VAL A 31 -29.84 28.99 -9.39
N LEU A 32 -30.66 28.19 -10.06
CA LEU A 32 -31.44 27.11 -9.45
C LEU A 32 -30.53 25.91 -9.21
N SER A 33 -29.98 25.80 -8.01
CA SER A 33 -29.36 24.55 -7.55
C SER A 33 -30.45 23.56 -7.16
N VAL A 34 -30.81 22.66 -8.07
CA VAL A 34 -31.62 21.48 -7.75
C VAL A 34 -30.76 20.52 -6.94
N ILE A 35 -30.92 20.55 -5.62
CA ILE A 35 -30.31 19.57 -4.72
C ILE A 35 -31.13 18.27 -4.87
N SER A 36 -30.64 17.34 -5.67
CA SER A 36 -31.11 15.95 -5.63
C SER A 36 -30.69 15.33 -4.31
N LEU A 37 -31.60 15.35 -3.33
CA LEU A 37 -31.52 14.53 -2.13
C LEU A 37 -31.66 13.06 -2.53
N VAL A 38 -30.54 12.40 -2.85
CA VAL A 38 -30.51 10.95 -3.01
C VAL A 38 -30.77 10.34 -1.64
N ASN A 39 -31.94 9.75 -1.49
CA ASN A 39 -32.43 9.25 -0.21
C ASN A 39 -31.73 7.89 0.07
N PRO A 40 -30.94 7.74 1.15
CA PRO A 40 -30.13 6.53 1.39
C PRO A 40 -30.97 5.29 1.72
N ALA A 41 -32.30 5.41 1.80
CA ALA A 41 -33.23 4.32 2.06
C ALA A 41 -33.27 3.23 0.97
N PHE A 42 -32.84 3.51 -0.26
CA PHE A 42 -32.93 2.55 -1.36
C PHE A 42 -31.86 1.42 -1.32
N ALA A 43 -30.71 1.63 -0.67
CA ALA A 43 -29.66 0.60 -0.58
C ALA A 43 -30.00 -0.54 0.40
N LEU A 44 -30.85 -0.29 1.39
CA LEU A 44 -31.19 -1.26 2.44
C LEU A 44 -32.26 -2.29 2.03
N HIS A 45 -32.86 -2.17 0.84
CA HIS A 45 -33.94 -3.06 0.40
C HIS A 45 -33.48 -4.24 -0.46
N ASP A 46 -32.29 -4.16 -1.05
CA ASP A 46 -31.79 -5.17 -2.00
C ASP A 46 -31.26 -6.43 -1.28
N HIS A 47 -30.38 -6.26 -0.28
CA HIS A 47 -29.68 -7.36 0.40
C HIS A 47 -30.62 -8.43 1.02
N ALA A 48 -31.80 -8.04 1.50
CA ALA A 48 -32.76 -8.97 2.08
C ALA A 48 -33.48 -9.86 1.05
N GLN A 49 -33.48 -9.50 -0.25
CA GLN A 49 -34.18 -10.25 -1.28
C GLN A 49 -33.38 -11.45 -1.79
N TRP A 50 -32.04 -11.35 -1.87
CA TRP A 50 -31.17 -12.41 -2.40
C TRP A 50 -31.23 -13.70 -1.59
N VAL A 51 -31.19 -13.59 -0.26
CA VAL A 51 -31.30 -14.75 0.67
C VAL A 51 -32.67 -15.41 0.59
N LEU A 52 -33.75 -14.64 0.35
CA LEU A 52 -35.10 -15.17 0.15
C LEU A 52 -35.30 -15.84 -1.23
N ALA A 53 -34.43 -15.54 -2.20
CA ALA A 53 -34.46 -16.12 -3.54
C ALA A 53 -33.60 -17.39 -3.69
N GLY A 54 -32.83 -17.77 -2.67
CA GLY A 54 -31.93 -18.93 -2.72
C GLY A 54 -30.69 -18.72 -3.60
N TYR A 55 -30.31 -17.47 -3.88
CA TYR A 55 -29.11 -17.12 -4.63
C TYR A 55 -27.90 -17.00 -3.70
N ASP A 56 -26.81 -17.68 -4.04
CA ASP A 56 -25.54 -17.64 -3.31
C ASP A 56 -24.46 -16.95 -4.18
N PRO A 57 -24.12 -15.67 -3.91
CA PRO A 57 -23.11 -14.95 -4.68
C PRO A 57 -21.68 -15.48 -4.47
N CYS A 58 -21.42 -16.24 -3.39
CA CYS A 58 -20.13 -16.86 -3.16
C CYS A 58 -19.99 -18.15 -3.98
N ALA A 59 -21.07 -18.95 -4.11
CA ALA A 59 -21.08 -20.11 -5.01
C ALA A 59 -20.78 -19.73 -6.47
N GLU A 60 -21.21 -18.55 -6.92
CA GLU A 60 -20.90 -18.05 -8.27
C GLU A 60 -19.40 -17.75 -8.50
N ILE A 61 -18.63 -17.43 -7.47
CA ILE A 61 -17.17 -17.17 -7.58
C ILE A 61 -16.30 -18.33 -7.07
N ALA A 62 -16.91 -19.33 -6.43
CA ALA A 62 -16.24 -20.48 -5.86
C ALA A 62 -15.38 -21.24 -6.89
N GLY A 63 -14.14 -21.55 -6.50
CA GLY A 63 -13.18 -22.28 -7.34
C GLY A 63 -12.65 -21.52 -8.58
N LYS A 64 -13.07 -20.27 -8.82
CA LYS A 64 -12.56 -19.43 -9.91
C LYS A 64 -11.33 -18.65 -9.45
N THR A 65 -10.22 -18.78 -10.19
CA THR A 65 -9.00 -17.99 -9.94
C THR A 65 -9.21 -16.50 -10.17
N TRP A 66 -9.97 -16.14 -11.20
CA TRP A 66 -10.21 -14.76 -11.64
C TRP A 66 -11.70 -14.50 -11.84
N VAL A 67 -12.18 -13.41 -11.23
CA VAL A 67 -13.59 -12.97 -11.25
C VAL A 67 -13.67 -11.44 -11.35
N LEU A 68 -14.86 -10.91 -11.62
CA LEU A 68 -15.06 -9.46 -11.69
C LEU A 68 -15.17 -8.88 -10.27
N PRO A 69 -14.64 -7.68 -9.99
CA PRO A 69 -14.66 -7.11 -8.64
C PRO A 69 -16.08 -6.98 -8.07
N ARG A 70 -17.08 -6.62 -8.89
CA ARG A 70 -18.50 -6.64 -8.52
C ARG A 70 -19.03 -7.99 -8.04
N GLU A 71 -18.55 -9.10 -8.61
CA GLU A 71 -18.97 -10.46 -8.22
C GLU A 71 -18.40 -10.79 -6.84
N VAL A 72 -17.15 -10.40 -6.59
CA VAL A 72 -16.54 -10.50 -5.25
C VAL A 72 -17.29 -9.63 -4.25
N ARG A 73 -17.56 -8.35 -4.57
CA ARG A 73 -18.35 -7.46 -3.68
C ARG A 73 -19.70 -8.07 -3.33
N ALA A 74 -20.39 -8.70 -4.28
CA ALA A 74 -21.66 -9.38 -4.01
C ALA A 74 -21.51 -10.52 -2.98
N CYS A 75 -20.44 -11.32 -3.05
CA CYS A 75 -20.13 -12.34 -2.05
C CYS A 75 -19.77 -11.74 -0.68
N LEU A 76 -18.83 -10.78 -0.63
CA LEU A 76 -18.37 -10.18 0.63
C LEU A 76 -19.50 -9.43 1.36
N SER A 77 -20.39 -8.77 0.61
CA SER A 77 -21.54 -8.02 1.14
C SER A 77 -22.78 -8.88 1.41
N ALA A 78 -22.71 -10.20 1.27
CA ALA A 78 -23.85 -11.09 1.53
C ALA A 78 -24.15 -11.30 3.03
N PHE A 79 -23.22 -10.95 3.93
CA PHE A 79 -23.39 -11.12 5.37
C PHE A 79 -23.96 -9.86 6.04
N PRO A 80 -25.12 -9.94 6.72
CA PRO A 80 -25.61 -8.85 7.55
C PRO A 80 -24.74 -8.71 8.80
N VAL A 81 -24.62 -7.48 9.30
CA VAL A 81 -23.86 -7.20 10.52
C VAL A 81 -24.48 -7.85 11.75
N ASP A 82 -23.76 -8.77 12.39
CA ASP A 82 -24.09 -9.23 13.75
C ASP A 82 -23.79 -8.09 14.76
N PRO A 83 -24.79 -7.60 15.52
CA PRO A 83 -24.60 -6.50 16.45
C PRO A 83 -23.74 -6.85 17.67
N VAL A 84 -23.70 -8.13 18.08
CA VAL A 84 -22.87 -8.62 19.18
C VAL A 84 -21.40 -8.68 18.73
N VAL A 85 -21.15 -9.24 17.54
CA VAL A 85 -19.79 -9.28 16.95
C VAL A 85 -19.28 -7.86 16.73
N LYS A 86 -20.10 -6.95 16.19
CA LYS A 86 -19.74 -5.54 16.01
C LYS A 86 -19.38 -4.86 17.34
N ALA A 87 -20.21 -5.03 18.38
CA ALA A 87 -19.95 -4.43 19.68
C ALA A 87 -18.63 -4.94 20.29
N ASN A 88 -18.39 -6.24 20.22
CA ASN A 88 -17.14 -6.86 20.67
C ASN A 88 -15.91 -6.36 19.88
N LEU A 89 -16.02 -6.23 18.54
CA LEU A 89 -14.94 -5.70 17.70
C LEU A 89 -14.59 -4.26 18.09
N VAL A 90 -15.59 -3.38 18.23
CA VAL A 90 -15.38 -2.00 18.70
C VAL A 90 -14.72 -1.98 20.08
N GLU A 91 -15.18 -2.81 21.02
CA GLU A 91 -14.64 -2.87 22.38
C GLU A 91 -13.17 -3.32 22.41
N VAL A 92 -12.84 -4.42 21.73
CA VAL A 92 -11.49 -4.98 21.68
C VAL A 92 -10.52 -4.03 20.98
N VAL A 93 -10.90 -3.47 19.84
CA VAL A 93 -10.07 -2.51 19.10
C VAL A 93 -9.83 -1.24 19.92
N ASN A 94 -10.88 -0.67 20.54
CA ASN A 94 -10.74 0.52 21.39
C ASN A 94 -9.82 0.29 22.60
N LYS A 95 -9.91 -0.88 23.26
CA LYS A 95 -9.00 -1.26 24.36
C LYS A 95 -7.56 -1.46 23.89
N THR A 96 -7.37 -1.97 22.68
CA THR A 96 -6.03 -2.20 22.10
C THR A 96 -5.34 -0.87 21.77
N LEU A 97 -6.11 0.14 21.33
CA LEU A 97 -5.58 1.48 21.06
C LEU A 97 -4.98 2.20 22.28
N ASP A 98 -5.38 1.85 23.51
CA ASP A 98 -4.75 2.41 24.72
C ASP A 98 -3.25 2.02 24.85
N PHE A 99 -2.81 0.99 24.14
CA PHE A 99 -1.41 0.58 24.05
C PHE A 99 -0.67 1.16 22.84
N HIS A 100 -1.36 1.83 21.91
CA HIS A 100 -0.77 2.32 20.66
C HIS A 100 -0.39 3.79 20.75
N THR A 101 0.91 4.09 20.67
CA THR A 101 1.42 5.45 20.92
C THR A 101 1.06 6.45 19.82
N SER A 102 0.89 6.02 18.57
CA SER A 102 0.64 6.95 17.46
C SER A 102 -0.79 7.51 17.47
N ALA A 103 -1.77 6.77 17.99
CA ALA A 103 -3.17 7.21 18.04
C ALA A 103 -3.36 8.56 18.79
N ASN A 104 -2.56 8.82 19.83
CA ASN A 104 -2.58 10.11 20.53
C ASN A 104 -1.68 11.18 19.87
N TYR A 105 -0.65 10.75 19.12
CA TYR A 105 0.25 11.65 18.40
C TYR A 105 -0.44 12.26 17.17
N GLN A 106 -1.13 11.45 16.35
CA GLN A 106 -1.68 11.92 15.08
C GLN A 106 -2.76 12.98 15.22
N ILE A 107 -3.55 12.96 16.29
CA ILE A 107 -4.56 13.98 16.60
C ILE A 107 -3.94 15.40 16.68
N ARG A 108 -2.63 15.49 16.99
CA ARG A 108 -1.89 16.76 17.10
C ARG A 108 -0.45 16.60 16.60
N ALA A 109 -0.26 15.99 15.44
CA ALA A 109 1.07 15.81 14.87
C ALA A 109 1.73 17.19 14.65
N PRO A 110 2.94 17.44 15.17
CA PRO A 110 3.62 18.72 15.01
C PRO A 110 4.20 18.88 13.59
N PRO A 111 4.68 20.10 13.24
CA PRO A 111 5.42 20.32 11.99
C PRO A 111 6.55 19.28 11.79
N PRO A 112 6.75 18.77 10.56
CA PRO A 112 6.13 19.22 9.31
C PRO A 112 4.76 18.61 8.98
N TYR A 113 4.15 17.86 9.90
CA TYR A 113 2.91 17.09 9.67
C TYR A 113 1.65 17.77 10.23
N ASP A 114 1.73 19.04 10.63
CA ASP A 114 0.61 19.84 11.17
C ASP A 114 -0.44 20.26 10.12
N THR A 115 -0.24 19.86 8.86
CA THR A 115 -1.17 20.04 7.75
C THR A 115 -1.64 18.72 7.12
N ASP A 116 -1.24 17.57 7.67
CA ASP A 116 -1.72 16.24 7.25
C ASP A 116 -3.12 15.92 7.82
N ILE A 117 -3.66 14.74 7.50
CA ILE A 117 -4.88 14.23 8.14
C ILE A 117 -4.58 13.88 9.62
N HIS A 118 -5.34 14.50 10.52
CA HIS A 118 -5.33 14.22 11.96
C HIS A 118 -6.55 13.37 12.36
N GLU A 119 -6.42 12.05 12.22
CA GLU A 119 -7.50 11.11 12.58
C GLU A 119 -7.66 10.96 14.11
N ASP A 120 -8.89 10.97 14.62
CA ASP A 120 -9.22 10.57 16.01
C ASP A 120 -9.92 9.21 16.00
N LEU A 121 -9.13 8.15 16.08
CA LEU A 121 -9.65 6.77 16.07
C LEU A 121 -10.69 6.51 17.19
N LYS A 122 -10.65 7.22 18.32
CA LYS A 122 -11.64 7.00 19.38
C LYS A 122 -12.98 7.65 19.03
N ALA A 123 -12.96 8.82 18.38
CA ALA A 123 -14.15 9.41 17.79
C ALA A 123 -14.70 8.54 16.65
N ASP A 124 -13.83 8.00 15.78
CA ASP A 124 -14.25 7.12 14.69
C ASP A 124 -14.81 5.79 15.19
N LEU A 125 -14.23 5.14 16.20
CA LEU A 125 -14.83 3.94 16.80
C LEU A 125 -16.19 4.22 17.45
N ALA A 126 -16.37 5.38 18.09
CA ALA A 126 -17.66 5.80 18.63
C ALA A 126 -18.71 6.04 17.52
N ARG A 127 -18.31 6.65 16.39
CA ARG A 127 -19.12 6.82 15.18
C ARG A 127 -19.46 5.48 14.53
N ILE A 128 -18.49 4.59 14.37
CA ILE A 128 -18.65 3.26 13.79
C ILE A 128 -19.66 2.47 14.62
N ASN A 129 -19.57 2.50 15.96
CA ASN A 129 -20.51 1.84 16.86
C ASN A 129 -21.97 2.27 16.61
N GLN A 130 -22.21 3.56 16.37
CA GLN A 130 -23.54 4.12 16.13
C GLN A 130 -24.05 3.93 14.69
N THR A 131 -23.14 3.83 13.72
CA THR A 131 -23.46 3.69 12.29
C THR A 131 -24.13 2.34 11.98
N ARG A 132 -25.17 2.34 11.14
CA ARG A 132 -25.76 1.12 10.57
C ARG A 132 -25.14 0.87 9.20
N TYR A 133 -24.71 -0.36 8.94
CA TYR A 133 -24.07 -0.77 7.69
C TYR A 133 -24.97 -1.78 6.96
N GLY A 134 -24.86 -1.87 5.63
CA GLY A 134 -25.59 -2.85 4.83
C GLY A 134 -25.06 -4.27 5.05
N SER A 135 -23.74 -4.40 5.13
CA SER A 135 -23.04 -5.67 5.31
C SER A 135 -21.88 -5.60 6.32
N GLU A 136 -21.38 -6.76 6.74
CA GLU A 136 -20.12 -6.86 7.51
C GLU A 136 -18.90 -6.36 6.72
N PHE A 137 -18.92 -6.44 5.38
CA PHE A 137 -17.86 -5.88 4.53
C PHE A 137 -17.86 -4.35 4.56
N ASP A 138 -19.02 -3.68 4.54
CA ASP A 138 -19.11 -2.22 4.69
C ASP A 138 -18.58 -1.76 6.05
N LEU A 139 -18.89 -2.52 7.11
CA LEU A 139 -18.36 -2.30 8.46
C LEU A 139 -16.82 -2.42 8.47
N HIS A 140 -16.29 -3.49 7.87
CA HIS A 140 -14.84 -3.72 7.75
C HIS A 140 -14.14 -2.58 7.00
N LEU A 141 -14.68 -2.14 5.86
CA LEU A 141 -14.10 -1.06 5.07
C LEU A 141 -14.04 0.27 5.85
N ASP A 142 -14.98 0.54 6.74
CA ASP A 142 -14.96 1.74 7.59
C ASP A 142 -13.87 1.66 8.66
N PHE A 143 -13.74 0.51 9.35
CA PHE A 143 -12.61 0.23 10.25
C PHE A 143 -11.27 0.37 9.52
N TYR A 144 -11.10 -0.34 8.40
CA TYR A 144 -9.88 -0.34 7.60
C TYR A 144 -9.48 1.10 7.21
N ARG A 145 -10.42 1.86 6.61
CA ARG A 145 -10.15 3.23 6.15
C ARG A 145 -9.86 4.20 7.31
N ALA A 146 -10.53 4.09 8.46
CA ALA A 146 -10.22 4.90 9.62
C ALA A 146 -8.78 4.66 10.10
N PHE A 147 -8.36 3.40 10.21
CA PHE A 147 -7.01 3.06 10.62
C PHE A 147 -5.94 3.47 9.60
N LYS A 148 -6.16 3.30 8.29
CA LYS A 148 -5.18 3.77 7.29
C LYS A 148 -5.00 5.30 7.35
N ARG A 149 -6.05 6.10 7.63
CA ARG A 149 -5.96 7.57 7.77
C ARG A 149 -5.08 8.06 8.94
N VAL A 150 -4.71 7.19 9.88
CA VAL A 150 -3.68 7.46 10.91
C VAL A 150 -2.29 7.63 10.30
N ASN A 151 -2.07 7.24 9.04
CA ASN A 151 -0.80 7.38 8.33
C ASN A 151 0.36 6.64 9.02
N ASP A 152 0.06 5.54 9.71
CA ASP A 152 1.04 4.70 10.41
C ASP A 152 0.82 3.22 10.04
N GLY A 153 1.77 2.64 9.30
CA GLY A 153 1.71 1.23 8.85
C GLY A 153 1.73 0.21 9.98
N HIS A 154 2.06 0.61 11.21
CA HIS A 154 2.01 -0.24 12.40
C HIS A 154 0.66 -0.15 13.13
N CYS A 155 -0.25 0.73 12.68
CA CYS A 155 -1.58 0.93 13.24
C CYS A 155 -2.65 0.51 12.23
N GLY A 156 -3.20 -0.70 12.37
CA GLY A 156 -4.18 -1.23 11.44
C GLY A 156 -5.15 -2.21 12.08
N VAL A 157 -6.34 -2.33 11.48
CA VAL A 157 -7.30 -3.41 11.72
C VAL A 157 -7.39 -4.20 10.44
N TYR A 158 -7.04 -5.49 10.51
CA TYR A 158 -7.00 -6.39 9.38
C TYR A 158 -7.82 -7.66 9.66
N ASN A 159 -8.44 -8.23 8.63
CA ASN A 159 -9.41 -9.30 8.72
C ASN A 159 -9.25 -10.28 7.54
N TYR A 160 -8.90 -11.54 7.85
CA TYR A 160 -8.72 -12.64 6.90
C TYR A 160 -9.95 -12.91 6.01
N CYS A 161 -11.14 -12.51 6.47
CA CYS A 161 -12.37 -12.60 5.70
C CYS A 161 -12.35 -11.68 4.45
N TYR A 162 -11.67 -10.53 4.51
CA TYR A 162 -11.82 -9.47 3.50
C TYR A 162 -10.51 -8.96 2.91
N ASP A 163 -9.46 -8.88 3.72
CA ASP A 163 -8.15 -8.33 3.33
C ASP A 163 -7.34 -9.40 2.61
N GLY A 164 -6.93 -9.12 1.38
CA GLY A 164 -6.11 -10.05 0.58
C GLY A 164 -6.87 -11.29 0.08
N LEU A 165 -8.13 -11.51 0.49
CA LEU A 165 -8.97 -12.63 0.02
C LEU A 165 -9.13 -12.63 -1.51
N TYR A 166 -9.32 -11.45 -2.07
CA TYR A 166 -9.25 -11.21 -3.51
C TYR A 166 -8.48 -9.91 -3.79
N VAL A 167 -7.28 -10.03 -4.32
CA VAL A 167 -6.49 -8.87 -4.75
C VAL A 167 -6.91 -8.47 -6.16
N THR A 168 -7.15 -7.18 -6.37
CA THR A 168 -7.80 -6.66 -7.57
C THR A 168 -6.81 -5.90 -8.44
N TYR A 169 -6.67 -6.34 -9.69
CA TYR A 169 -5.57 -5.97 -10.58
C TYR A 169 -6.03 -5.35 -11.90
N VAL A 170 -5.19 -4.50 -12.49
CA VAL A 170 -5.24 -4.10 -13.91
C VAL A 170 -3.82 -4.21 -14.51
N PRO A 171 -3.62 -4.71 -15.74
CA PRO A 171 -2.29 -5.03 -16.29
C PRO A 171 -1.51 -3.81 -16.76
N LEU A 172 -1.85 -2.63 -16.27
CA LEU A 172 -1.25 -1.34 -16.62
C LEU A 172 -0.73 -0.62 -15.36
N PRO A 173 0.27 -1.18 -14.65
CA PRO A 173 0.99 -0.47 -13.61
C PRO A 173 1.47 0.90 -14.11
N LEU A 174 1.38 1.91 -13.25
CA LEU A 174 1.80 3.27 -13.58
C LEU A 174 3.15 3.60 -12.96
N VAL A 175 3.99 4.36 -13.66
CA VAL A 175 5.28 4.83 -13.17
C VAL A 175 5.42 6.34 -13.37
N LEU A 176 6.26 6.97 -12.54
CA LEU A 176 6.60 8.37 -12.67
C LEU A 176 7.97 8.51 -13.35
N LEU A 177 8.00 9.03 -14.58
CA LEU A 177 9.25 9.24 -15.31
C LEU A 177 9.58 10.73 -15.41
N THR A 178 10.86 11.06 -15.22
CA THR A 178 11.39 12.42 -15.36
C THR A 178 11.93 12.60 -16.78
N ASP A 179 11.51 13.66 -17.47
CA ASP A 179 12.05 14.00 -18.79
C ASP A 179 13.40 14.72 -18.71
N LYS A 180 13.98 15.00 -19.88
CA LYS A 180 15.28 15.67 -20.03
C LYS A 180 15.33 17.09 -19.42
N ASP A 181 14.18 17.73 -19.28
CA ASP A 181 14.04 19.11 -18.81
C ASP A 181 13.70 19.14 -17.30
N GLY A 182 13.55 17.95 -16.67
CA GLY A 182 13.31 17.76 -15.25
C GLY A 182 11.84 17.61 -14.87
N TYR A 183 10.91 17.59 -15.83
CA TYR A 183 9.49 17.44 -15.53
C TYR A 183 9.10 15.97 -15.35
N GLN A 184 8.40 15.70 -14.25
CA GLN A 184 7.86 14.38 -13.95
C GLN A 184 6.47 14.22 -14.55
N ASN A 185 6.24 13.11 -15.23
CA ASN A 185 4.96 12.77 -15.84
C ASN A 185 4.60 11.30 -15.55
N VAL A 186 3.31 11.00 -15.51
CA VAL A 186 2.81 9.64 -15.30
C VAL A 186 2.76 8.89 -16.62
N TYR A 187 3.24 7.65 -16.62
CA TYR A 187 3.22 6.73 -17.74
C TYR A 187 2.69 5.38 -17.30
N ILE A 188 2.14 4.61 -18.22
CA ILE A 188 2.06 3.14 -18.06
C ILE A 188 3.48 2.61 -18.08
N ALA A 189 3.81 1.69 -17.18
CA ALA A 189 5.16 1.14 -17.05
C ALA A 189 5.68 0.60 -18.40
N PRO A 190 6.92 0.92 -18.82
CA PRO A 190 7.51 0.38 -20.05
C PRO A 190 7.45 -1.16 -20.11
N GLU A 191 7.59 -1.81 -18.95
CA GLU A 191 7.52 -3.26 -18.75
C GLU A 191 6.11 -3.81 -18.50
N ALA A 192 5.06 -2.98 -18.44
CA ALA A 192 3.71 -3.37 -18.00
C ALA A 192 3.21 -4.67 -18.65
N PHE A 193 3.31 -4.77 -19.98
CA PHE A 193 2.86 -5.95 -20.71
C PHE A 193 3.71 -7.21 -20.46
N SER A 194 5.04 -7.10 -20.29
CA SER A 194 5.87 -8.29 -20.01
C SER A 194 5.64 -8.82 -18.60
N ILE A 195 5.55 -7.92 -17.61
CA ILE A 195 5.14 -8.24 -16.23
C ILE A 195 3.78 -8.94 -16.23
N ALA A 196 2.75 -8.28 -16.80
CA ALA A 196 1.38 -8.79 -16.75
C ALA A 196 1.22 -10.11 -17.52
N SER A 197 1.92 -10.30 -18.65
CA SER A 197 1.89 -11.57 -19.39
C SER A 197 2.53 -12.72 -18.63
N ALA A 198 3.64 -12.47 -17.91
CA ALA A 198 4.31 -13.50 -17.10
C ALA A 198 3.51 -13.87 -15.85
N GLU A 199 2.96 -12.87 -15.17
CA GLU A 199 2.24 -13.01 -13.90
C GLU A 199 0.81 -13.53 -14.08
N PHE A 200 0.04 -12.94 -15.00
CA PHE A 200 -1.38 -13.26 -15.19
C PHE A 200 -1.63 -14.37 -16.22
N LYS A 201 -0.63 -14.72 -17.05
CA LYS A 201 -0.65 -15.85 -17.99
C LYS A 201 -1.88 -15.78 -18.89
N ASP A 202 -2.70 -16.83 -18.90
CA ASP A 202 -3.88 -16.96 -19.78
C ASP A 202 -4.92 -15.83 -19.58
N GLU A 203 -4.97 -15.22 -18.38
CA GLU A 203 -5.88 -14.09 -18.11
C GLU A 203 -5.50 -12.82 -18.91
N ILE A 204 -4.27 -12.72 -19.45
CA ILE A 204 -3.88 -11.58 -20.29
C ILE A 204 -4.77 -11.45 -21.53
N GLU A 205 -5.29 -12.57 -22.05
CA GLU A 205 -6.20 -12.58 -23.19
C GLU A 205 -7.52 -11.84 -22.90
N PHE A 206 -8.03 -11.91 -21.66
CA PHE A 206 -9.24 -11.18 -21.26
C PHE A 206 -9.05 -9.67 -21.43
N TRP A 207 -7.93 -9.11 -20.94
CA TRP A 207 -7.63 -7.69 -21.13
C TRP A 207 -7.31 -7.32 -22.58
N GLN A 208 -6.61 -8.18 -23.33
CA GLN A 208 -6.38 -7.95 -24.76
C GLN A 208 -7.69 -7.87 -25.56
N ASN A 209 -8.70 -8.65 -25.18
CA ASN A 209 -10.01 -8.67 -25.81
C ASN A 209 -10.95 -7.53 -25.33
N ALA A 210 -10.77 -7.07 -24.08
CA ALA A 210 -11.52 -5.96 -23.49
C ALA A 210 -11.15 -4.58 -24.09
N LEU A 211 -9.97 -4.44 -24.70
CA LEU A 211 -9.58 -3.19 -25.37
C LEU A 211 -10.54 -2.81 -26.51
N PRO A 212 -10.68 -1.50 -26.83
CA PRO A 212 -11.48 -1.02 -27.94
C PRO A 212 -11.05 -1.65 -29.27
N GLU A 213 -11.95 -1.71 -30.25
CA GLU A 213 -11.72 -2.43 -31.53
C GLU A 213 -10.38 -2.10 -32.21
N HIS A 214 -9.95 -0.83 -32.21
CA HIS A 214 -8.70 -0.38 -32.81
C HIS A 214 -7.43 -0.73 -32.00
N LEU A 215 -7.58 -1.19 -30.75
CA LEU A 215 -6.52 -1.63 -29.82
C LEU A 215 -6.68 -3.09 -29.37
N ARG A 216 -7.71 -3.81 -29.83
CA ARG A 216 -7.92 -5.22 -29.48
C ARG A 216 -6.68 -6.05 -29.88
N GLY A 217 -6.18 -6.86 -28.95
CA GLY A 217 -4.95 -7.62 -29.14
C GLY A 217 -3.65 -6.78 -29.13
N GLN A 218 -3.71 -5.50 -28.75
CA GLN A 218 -2.57 -4.57 -28.78
C GLN A 218 -2.26 -3.96 -27.40
N LEU A 219 -2.52 -4.72 -26.31
CA LEU A 219 -2.22 -4.30 -24.94
C LEU A 219 -0.73 -3.95 -24.75
N ASN A 220 0.14 -4.66 -25.45
CA ASN A 220 1.57 -4.38 -25.53
C ASN A 220 1.93 -2.98 -26.07
N THR A 221 1.05 -2.35 -26.87
CA THR A 221 1.29 -1.00 -27.41
C THR A 221 1.01 0.10 -26.37
N LEU A 222 0.44 -0.24 -25.22
CA LEU A 222 0.19 0.69 -24.11
C LEU A 222 1.39 0.82 -23.15
N SER A 223 2.31 -0.15 -23.14
CA SER A 223 3.57 -0.07 -22.39
C SER A 223 4.33 1.22 -22.71
N GLY A 224 4.69 2.01 -21.68
CA GLY A 224 5.38 3.28 -21.85
C GLY A 224 4.51 4.44 -22.36
N ALA A 225 3.20 4.25 -22.55
CA ALA A 225 2.31 5.34 -22.97
C ALA A 225 2.16 6.40 -21.86
N ARG A 226 2.20 7.69 -22.22
CA ARG A 226 2.00 8.80 -21.27
C ARG A 226 0.54 8.89 -20.87
N VAL A 227 0.26 9.00 -19.58
CA VAL A 227 -1.11 9.19 -19.07
C VAL A 227 -1.39 10.69 -18.91
N TYR A 228 -2.45 11.17 -19.55
CA TYR A 228 -2.91 12.56 -19.47
C TYR A 228 -4.12 12.72 -18.53
N LEU A 229 -4.99 11.71 -18.44
CA LEU A 229 -6.14 11.70 -17.53
C LEU A 229 -6.37 10.28 -16.97
N ILE A 230 -6.79 10.22 -15.71
CA ILE A 230 -7.33 9.03 -15.03
C ILE A 230 -8.75 9.41 -14.56
N ASP A 231 -9.77 8.68 -14.99
CA ASP A 231 -11.19 8.96 -14.67
C ASP A 231 -11.60 10.43 -14.95
N GLY A 232 -11.12 10.96 -16.09
CA GLY A 232 -11.34 12.36 -16.51
C GLY A 232 -10.56 13.41 -15.72
N GLU A 233 -9.73 13.03 -14.75
CA GLU A 233 -8.92 13.93 -13.93
C GLU A 233 -7.41 13.86 -14.26
N GLU A 234 -6.70 14.97 -14.07
CA GLU A 234 -5.24 15.03 -14.19
C GLU A 234 -4.57 14.06 -13.18
N PRO A 235 -3.57 13.23 -13.59
CA PRO A 235 -3.12 12.08 -12.82
C PRO A 235 -2.76 12.37 -11.35
N PHE A 236 -2.12 13.50 -11.06
CA PHE A 236 -1.74 13.83 -9.68
C PHE A 236 -2.94 14.09 -8.76
N LYS A 237 -4.13 14.41 -9.27
CA LYS A 237 -5.35 14.41 -8.45
C LYS A 237 -5.68 13.01 -7.93
N THR A 238 -5.59 12.00 -8.79
CA THR A 238 -5.85 10.60 -8.42
C THR A 238 -4.75 10.04 -7.52
N VAL A 239 -3.48 10.35 -7.81
CA VAL A 239 -2.34 10.05 -6.91
C VAL A 239 -2.58 10.64 -5.51
N ASN A 240 -2.96 11.92 -5.43
CA ASN A 240 -3.22 12.59 -4.16
C ASN A 240 -4.43 12.01 -3.43
N LYS A 241 -5.53 11.70 -4.13
CA LYS A 241 -6.69 10.99 -3.56
C LYS A 241 -6.29 9.63 -2.98
N SER A 242 -5.46 8.85 -3.68
CA SER A 242 -4.92 7.60 -3.17
C SER A 242 -4.05 7.83 -1.94
N ALA A 243 -3.17 8.83 -1.95
CA ALA A 243 -2.27 9.13 -0.83
C ALA A 243 -3.00 9.55 0.46
N LEU A 244 -4.24 10.02 0.38
CA LEU A 244 -5.11 10.31 1.54
C LEU A 244 -5.85 9.07 2.08
N MET A 245 -5.91 7.98 1.31
CA MET A 245 -6.67 6.76 1.62
C MET A 245 -5.78 5.53 1.90
N THR A 246 -4.67 5.39 1.18
CA THR A 246 -3.69 4.30 1.35
C THR A 246 -3.05 4.35 2.73
N GLY A 247 -2.77 5.53 3.30
CA GLY A 247 -2.17 5.62 4.62
C GLY A 247 -0.78 4.97 4.71
N GLY A 248 -0.52 4.27 5.82
CA GLY A 248 0.67 3.40 5.99
C GLY A 248 2.00 4.10 6.25
N TYR A 249 2.16 5.35 5.82
CA TYR A 249 3.39 6.13 6.01
C TYR A 249 3.08 7.56 6.41
N GLN A 250 3.87 8.14 7.34
CA GLN A 250 3.65 9.50 7.84
C GLN A 250 3.83 10.57 6.75
N ALA A 251 4.80 10.40 5.86
CA ALA A 251 5.08 11.39 4.82
C ALA A 251 4.12 11.23 3.63
N PHE A 252 3.50 12.33 3.21
CA PHE A 252 2.60 12.35 2.05
C PHE A 252 3.28 11.84 0.77
N GLY A 253 4.55 12.20 0.55
CA GLY A 253 5.37 11.71 -0.57
C GLY A 253 5.37 10.18 -0.67
N THR A 254 5.66 9.47 0.43
CA THR A 254 5.64 7.99 0.46
C THR A 254 4.29 7.41 0.10
N ARG A 255 3.21 8.04 0.57
CA ARG A 255 1.83 7.62 0.24
C ARG A 255 1.50 7.85 -1.24
N GLN A 256 2.05 8.89 -1.86
CA GLN A 256 1.98 9.10 -3.32
C GLN A 256 2.82 8.06 -4.07
N ASN A 257 4.03 7.78 -3.60
CA ASN A 257 4.96 6.83 -4.24
C ASN A 257 4.38 5.42 -4.30
N ALA A 258 3.64 4.99 -3.26
CA ALA A 258 2.93 3.70 -3.24
C ALA A 258 1.84 3.57 -4.32
N PHE A 259 1.36 4.65 -4.94
CA PHE A 259 0.44 4.58 -6.08
C PHE A 259 1.08 3.96 -7.32
N PHE A 260 2.39 4.18 -7.49
CA PHE A 260 3.16 3.77 -8.65
C PHE A 260 3.80 2.39 -8.47
N ALA A 261 4.06 1.74 -9.59
CA ALA A 261 4.83 0.52 -9.64
C ALA A 261 6.29 0.77 -9.30
N SER A 262 6.90 -0.25 -8.70
CA SER A 262 8.26 -0.22 -8.19
C SER A 262 8.77 -1.65 -7.99
N TYR A 263 9.98 -1.80 -7.46
CA TYR A 263 10.60 -3.09 -7.21
C TYR A 263 11.14 -3.15 -5.78
N GLN A 264 11.38 -4.36 -5.27
CA GLN A 264 12.00 -4.57 -3.96
C GLN A 264 12.93 -5.78 -3.99
N ARG A 265 13.92 -5.80 -3.09
CA ARG A 265 14.79 -6.96 -2.89
C ARG A 265 14.15 -7.95 -1.91
N GLY A 266 13.48 -8.97 -2.44
CA GLY A 266 12.95 -10.08 -1.64
C GLY A 266 14.05 -10.97 -1.04
N ALA A 267 13.64 -11.98 -0.27
CA ALA A 267 14.59 -12.90 0.38
C ALA A 267 15.32 -13.83 -0.61
N ASN A 268 14.67 -14.17 -1.74
CA ASN A 268 15.21 -15.07 -2.76
C ASN A 268 15.59 -14.27 -4.01
N ASP A 269 14.62 -13.64 -4.68
CA ASP A 269 14.85 -12.76 -5.83
C ASP A 269 14.28 -11.34 -5.61
N TRP A 270 14.48 -10.46 -6.60
CA TRP A 270 13.77 -9.20 -6.72
C TRP A 270 12.30 -9.45 -7.08
N SER A 271 11.38 -8.75 -6.43
CA SER A 271 9.96 -8.77 -6.79
C SER A 271 9.46 -7.40 -7.25
N TYR A 272 8.46 -7.45 -8.13
CA TYR A 272 7.75 -6.29 -8.66
C TYR A 272 6.56 -5.94 -7.77
N LEU A 273 6.32 -4.66 -7.56
CA LEU A 273 5.09 -4.15 -6.93
C LEU A 273 4.35 -3.34 -7.99
N MET A 274 3.09 -3.67 -8.25
CA MET A 274 2.29 -2.98 -9.28
C MET A 274 1.82 -1.58 -8.86
N GLY A 275 1.95 -1.23 -7.58
CA GLY A 275 1.43 0.02 -7.00
C GLY A 275 -0.08 -0.01 -6.76
N ASN A 276 -0.58 0.87 -5.89
CA ASN A 276 -2.00 0.90 -5.49
C ASN A 276 -2.96 1.18 -6.65
N PHE A 277 -2.48 1.77 -7.75
CA PHE A 277 -3.27 1.89 -8.96
C PHE A 277 -3.58 0.52 -9.56
N ALA A 278 -2.55 -0.32 -9.75
CA ALA A 278 -2.69 -1.58 -10.48
C ALA A 278 -2.85 -2.83 -9.61
N ALA A 279 -2.74 -2.71 -8.28
CA ALA A 279 -3.09 -3.74 -7.32
C ALA A 279 -3.78 -3.13 -6.09
N MET A 280 -4.98 -3.61 -5.78
CA MET A 280 -5.78 -3.18 -4.62
C MET A 280 -6.15 -4.36 -3.73
N ALA A 281 -6.04 -4.21 -2.41
CA ALA A 281 -6.39 -5.23 -1.42
C ALA A 281 -7.89 -5.62 -1.41
N HIS A 282 -8.75 -4.76 -1.98
CA HIS A 282 -10.19 -4.91 -1.98
C HIS A 282 -10.78 -4.70 -3.38
N PRO A 283 -11.86 -5.40 -3.74
CA PRO A 283 -12.51 -5.32 -5.05
C PRO A 283 -13.40 -4.08 -5.20
N LEU A 284 -12.90 -2.88 -4.87
CA LEU A 284 -13.72 -1.66 -4.73
C LEU A 284 -14.07 -0.96 -6.05
N VAL A 285 -13.33 -1.24 -7.11
CA VAL A 285 -13.41 -0.58 -8.41
C VAL A 285 -13.54 -1.67 -9.47
N ASP A 286 -14.48 -1.52 -10.40
CA ASP A 286 -14.68 -2.50 -11.49
C ASP A 286 -13.81 -2.22 -12.72
N SER A 287 -13.47 -0.95 -12.97
CA SER A 287 -12.75 -0.49 -14.16
C SER A 287 -12.17 0.91 -13.99
N VAL A 288 -11.31 1.35 -14.91
CA VAL A 288 -10.67 2.68 -14.90
C VAL A 288 -10.63 3.30 -16.29
N GLU A 289 -10.90 4.61 -16.41
CA GLU A 289 -10.71 5.42 -17.61
C GLU A 289 -9.30 6.01 -17.72
N LEU A 290 -8.63 5.81 -18.86
CA LEU A 290 -7.29 6.34 -19.14
C LEU A 290 -7.26 7.09 -20.49
N THR A 291 -6.96 8.38 -20.46
CA THR A 291 -6.52 9.10 -21.67
C THR A 291 -5.01 9.03 -21.78
N VAL A 292 -4.48 8.44 -22.86
CA VAL A 292 -3.04 8.24 -23.02
C VAL A 292 -2.49 8.73 -24.36
N GLN A 293 -1.17 8.74 -24.50
CA GLN A 293 -0.47 8.85 -25.77
C GLN A 293 0.55 7.72 -25.86
N ARG A 294 0.37 6.83 -26.83
CA ARG A 294 1.28 5.70 -27.08
C ARG A 294 2.64 6.18 -27.59
N VAL A 295 3.66 5.38 -27.32
CA VAL A 295 5.04 5.67 -27.75
C VAL A 295 5.11 5.71 -29.28
N ASN A 296 5.66 6.80 -29.83
CA ASN A 296 5.73 7.09 -31.27
C ASN A 296 4.40 7.40 -31.98
N TYR A 297 3.34 7.79 -31.26
CA TYR A 297 2.09 8.30 -31.85
C TYR A 297 1.90 9.79 -31.57
N ASP A 298 1.65 10.58 -32.62
CA ASP A 298 1.41 12.02 -32.53
C ASP A 298 -0.02 12.36 -32.04
N SER A 299 -0.95 11.41 -32.16
CA SER A 299 -2.30 11.51 -31.60
C SER A 299 -2.36 10.97 -30.17
N ASN A 300 -3.05 11.69 -29.28
CA ASN A 300 -3.50 11.11 -28.02
C ASN A 300 -4.57 10.06 -28.32
N ASP A 301 -4.37 8.83 -27.83
CA ASP A 301 -5.37 7.78 -27.85
C ASP A 301 -6.21 7.89 -26.56
N THR A 302 -7.30 8.65 -26.63
CA THR A 302 -8.36 8.60 -25.62
C THR A 302 -9.18 7.32 -25.82
N PHE A 303 -8.95 6.29 -25.01
CA PHE A 303 -9.86 5.17 -24.89
C PHE A 303 -10.67 5.29 -23.59
N THR A 304 -12.00 5.45 -23.74
CA THR A 304 -12.93 5.92 -22.69
C THR A 304 -13.66 4.72 -22.11
N VAL A 305 -13.00 4.11 -21.14
CA VAL A 305 -13.04 2.65 -21.01
C VAL A 305 -14.05 2.09 -19.98
N ASN A 306 -15.24 1.64 -20.43
CA ASN A 306 -16.29 1.00 -19.61
C ASN A 306 -17.01 -0.20 -20.31
N CYS A 307 -17.46 -1.19 -19.51
CA CYS A 307 -18.23 -2.40 -19.89
C CYS A 307 -19.00 -3.01 -18.68
N ILE A 308 -20.09 -2.37 -18.25
CA ILE A 308 -21.10 -3.02 -17.40
C ILE A 308 -22.51 -2.85 -17.96
N THR A 309 -23.12 -3.94 -18.46
CA THR A 309 -24.56 -4.18 -18.24
C THR A 309 -24.93 -5.65 -18.49
N PHE A 310 -25.73 -6.20 -17.58
CA PHE A 310 -26.37 -7.50 -17.74
C PHE A 310 -27.51 -7.40 -18.78
N SER A 311 -27.22 -7.63 -20.05
CA SER A 311 -28.23 -7.84 -21.09
C SER A 311 -27.64 -8.68 -22.23
N PHE A 312 -28.13 -9.91 -22.37
CA PHE A 312 -27.72 -10.88 -23.41
C PHE A 312 -28.04 -10.45 -24.87
N ALA A 313 -28.42 -9.19 -25.13
CA ALA A 313 -28.96 -8.77 -26.43
C ALA A 313 -28.61 -7.35 -26.93
N TRP A 314 -27.94 -6.47 -26.16
CA TRP A 314 -27.87 -5.02 -26.51
C TRP A 314 -26.48 -4.38 -26.69
N CYS A 315 -25.38 -5.14 -26.68
CA CYS A 315 -24.04 -4.60 -26.98
C CYS A 315 -23.73 -4.39 -28.48
N ASN A 316 -24.68 -4.58 -29.39
CA ASN A 316 -24.47 -4.50 -30.84
C ASN A 316 -24.53 -3.07 -31.43
N ALA A 317 -24.70 -2.02 -30.61
CA ALA A 317 -25.00 -0.66 -31.10
C ALA A 317 -23.97 0.43 -30.74
N ASN A 318 -23.14 0.23 -29.71
CA ASN A 318 -22.00 1.09 -29.39
C ASN A 318 -20.87 0.21 -28.88
N PRO A 319 -19.62 0.38 -29.36
CA PRO A 319 -18.51 -0.43 -28.89
C PRO A 319 -18.30 -0.15 -27.41
N CYS A 320 -18.39 -1.22 -26.61
CA CYS A 320 -17.81 -1.22 -25.29
C CYS A 320 -16.37 -0.79 -25.39
N ASN A 321 -15.85 -0.35 -24.29
CA ASN A 321 -14.44 -0.48 -24.10
C ASN A 321 -14.27 -1.63 -23.09
N GLU A 322 -13.16 -1.72 -22.39
CA GLU A 322 -13.03 -1.33 -20.99
C GLU A 322 -11.58 -1.64 -20.62
N ILE A 323 -11.05 -1.04 -19.55
CA ILE A 323 -9.95 -1.69 -18.85
C ILE A 323 -10.51 -2.15 -17.51
N PRO A 324 -11.11 -3.35 -17.51
CA PRO A 324 -11.71 -3.90 -16.31
C PRO A 324 -10.60 -4.19 -15.31
N TYR A 325 -10.85 -3.96 -14.04
CA TYR A 325 -10.10 -4.65 -13.01
C TYR A 325 -10.57 -6.12 -12.96
N ARG A 326 -9.65 -7.02 -12.57
CA ARG A 326 -9.98 -8.42 -12.28
C ARG A 326 -9.50 -8.77 -10.89
N SER A 327 -10.33 -9.47 -10.14
CA SER A 327 -10.02 -9.90 -8.79
C SER A 327 -9.48 -11.33 -8.83
N ARG A 328 -8.23 -11.49 -8.41
CA ARG A 328 -7.56 -12.80 -8.25
C ARG A 328 -7.78 -13.32 -6.85
N PHE A 329 -8.15 -14.59 -6.73
CA PHE A 329 -8.24 -15.25 -5.42
C PHE A 329 -6.87 -15.29 -4.71
N GLY A 330 -6.84 -14.92 -3.43
CA GLY A 330 -5.61 -14.75 -2.66
C GLY A 330 -4.87 -16.07 -2.42
N SER A 331 -3.53 -16.04 -2.52
CA SER A 331 -2.66 -17.21 -2.34
C SER A 331 -2.69 -17.81 -0.92
N PHE A 332 -3.05 -17.01 0.08
CA PHE A 332 -3.19 -17.43 1.48
C PHE A 332 -4.61 -17.91 1.84
N SER A 333 -5.60 -17.54 1.02
CA SER A 333 -7.02 -17.78 1.22
C SER A 333 -7.38 -19.26 1.10
N LYS A 334 -8.52 -19.64 1.68
CA LYS A 334 -9.00 -21.02 1.71
C LYS A 334 -10.17 -21.20 0.77
N ASN A 335 -10.07 -22.17 -0.13
CA ASN A 335 -11.13 -22.53 -1.07
C ASN A 335 -12.47 -22.73 -0.36
N PHE A 336 -13.55 -22.38 -1.05
CA PHE A 336 -14.93 -22.51 -0.59
C PHE A 336 -15.83 -22.91 -1.78
N THR A 337 -17.05 -23.35 -1.48
CA THR A 337 -18.06 -23.79 -2.46
C THR A 337 -19.32 -22.92 -2.46
N ASP A 338 -19.54 -22.17 -1.38
CA ASP A 338 -20.77 -21.49 -1.03
C ASP A 338 -20.50 -20.46 0.09
N LEU A 339 -21.53 -19.70 0.46
CA LEU A 339 -21.51 -18.69 1.52
C LEU A 339 -21.09 -19.27 2.88
N ALA A 340 -21.53 -20.49 3.21
CA ALA A 340 -21.29 -21.10 4.52
C ALA A 340 -19.83 -21.54 4.68
N SER A 341 -19.31 -22.28 3.69
CA SER A 341 -17.91 -22.73 3.62
C SER A 341 -16.94 -21.56 3.47
N TYR A 342 -17.33 -20.48 2.77
CA TYR A 342 -16.55 -19.25 2.75
C TYR A 342 -16.31 -18.69 4.16
N ARG A 343 -17.39 -18.54 4.95
CA ARG A 343 -17.31 -18.00 6.32
C ARG A 343 -16.49 -18.93 7.23
N GLU A 344 -16.77 -20.23 7.20
CA GLU A 344 -16.06 -21.23 8.03
C GLU A 344 -14.56 -21.26 7.72
N ASN A 345 -14.19 -21.23 6.43
CA ASN A 345 -12.80 -21.43 6.02
C ASN A 345 -11.92 -20.16 6.11
N ASN A 346 -12.51 -18.95 6.02
CA ASN A 346 -11.76 -17.69 5.93
C ASN A 346 -12.08 -16.66 7.03
N CYS A 347 -13.25 -16.74 7.67
CA CYS A 347 -13.75 -15.69 8.57
C CYS A 347 -13.89 -16.13 10.03
N VAL A 348 -14.11 -17.41 10.30
CA VAL A 348 -14.26 -17.94 11.66
C VAL A 348 -12.89 -18.06 12.35
N ALA A 349 -12.77 -17.50 13.55
CA ALA A 349 -11.57 -17.59 14.36
C ALA A 349 -11.34 -19.04 14.85
N GLN A 350 -10.13 -19.54 14.64
CA GLN A 350 -9.69 -20.90 15.01
C GLN A 350 -8.82 -20.85 16.27
N ASN A 351 -8.43 -22.03 16.79
CA ASN A 351 -7.50 -22.13 17.93
C ASN A 351 -6.13 -21.48 17.64
N THR A 352 -5.74 -21.38 16.37
CA THR A 352 -4.52 -20.71 15.89
C THR A 352 -4.62 -19.19 15.87
N THR A 353 -5.84 -18.61 15.77
CA THR A 353 -6.03 -17.15 15.60
C THR A 353 -6.39 -16.43 16.90
N ASN A 354 -6.89 -17.13 17.91
CA ASN A 354 -7.30 -16.54 19.21
C ASN A 354 -6.15 -16.23 20.18
N GLY A 355 -4.91 -16.20 19.69
CA GLY A 355 -3.70 -16.00 20.49
C GLY A 355 -3.24 -17.27 21.21
N LEU A 356 -2.00 -17.67 20.95
CA LEU A 356 -1.34 -18.74 21.70
C LEU A 356 -0.82 -18.20 23.04
N ASP A 357 -0.95 -18.97 24.12
CA ASP A 357 -0.23 -18.66 25.36
C ASP A 357 1.27 -18.93 25.15
N LEU A 358 2.01 -17.88 24.80
CA LEU A 358 3.45 -17.94 24.55
C LEU A 358 4.30 -18.20 25.82
N TYR A 359 3.67 -18.35 26.98
CA TYR A 359 4.28 -18.73 28.25
C TYR A 359 3.89 -20.15 28.71
N GLY A 360 3.00 -20.83 27.98
CA GLY A 360 2.65 -22.23 28.22
C GLY A 360 3.80 -23.20 27.92
N PRO A 361 3.75 -24.46 28.43
CA PRO A 361 4.83 -25.44 28.27
C PRO A 361 5.07 -25.82 26.79
N ASP A 362 4.02 -25.85 25.98
CA ASP A 362 4.07 -26.19 24.55
C ASP A 362 4.21 -24.97 23.63
N ALA A 363 4.41 -23.76 24.19
CA ALA A 363 4.43 -22.51 23.45
C ALA A 363 5.42 -22.50 22.28
N LEU A 364 6.59 -23.12 22.44
CA LEU A 364 7.63 -23.13 21.41
C LEU A 364 7.30 -24.08 20.25
N SER A 365 6.85 -25.30 20.53
CA SER A 365 6.48 -26.27 19.49
C SER A 365 5.23 -25.85 18.72
N GLN A 366 4.27 -25.21 19.39
CA GLN A 366 3.10 -24.61 18.74
C GLN A 366 3.49 -23.40 17.88
N TYR A 367 4.35 -22.51 18.37
CA TYR A 367 4.79 -21.32 17.64
C TYR A 367 5.76 -21.61 16.47
N GLU A 368 6.39 -22.79 16.43
CA GLU A 368 7.15 -23.29 15.28
C GLU A 368 6.28 -23.98 14.21
N THR A 369 5.07 -24.42 14.56
CA THR A 369 4.17 -25.18 13.66
C THR A 369 2.95 -24.40 13.18
N ILE A 370 2.56 -23.35 13.90
CA ILE A 370 1.42 -22.48 13.59
C ILE A 370 1.96 -21.16 13.03
N PRO A 371 1.68 -20.80 11.77
CA PRO A 371 2.01 -19.49 11.23
C PRO A 371 1.38 -18.39 12.08
N ASN A 372 2.17 -17.38 12.45
CA ASN A 372 1.69 -16.26 13.26
C ASN A 372 0.57 -15.52 12.50
N PRO A 373 -0.65 -15.34 13.07
CA PRO A 373 -1.77 -14.69 12.38
C PRO A 373 -1.49 -13.26 11.90
N ILE A 374 -0.52 -12.55 12.47
CA ILE A 374 -0.16 -11.22 11.96
C ILE A 374 0.77 -11.27 10.74
N ALA A 375 1.49 -12.39 10.53
CA ALA A 375 2.50 -12.52 9.48
C ALA A 375 1.91 -12.44 8.07
N HIS A 376 0.64 -12.83 7.89
CA HIS A 376 -0.06 -12.70 6.60
C HIS A 376 -0.09 -11.25 6.07
N PHE A 377 -0.12 -10.26 6.98
CA PHE A 377 -0.16 -8.85 6.65
C PHE A 377 1.21 -8.15 6.76
N GLN A 378 2.22 -8.82 7.32
CA GLN A 378 3.54 -8.23 7.54
C GLN A 378 4.32 -8.09 6.23
N GLN A 379 4.77 -6.87 5.94
CA GLN A 379 5.59 -6.58 4.76
C GLN A 379 7.08 -6.89 5.01
N GLN A 380 7.38 -8.12 5.43
CA GLN A 380 8.74 -8.63 5.61
C GLN A 380 8.80 -10.12 5.19
N PRO A 381 9.99 -10.65 4.87
CA PRO A 381 10.16 -12.09 4.73
C PRO A 381 9.96 -12.83 6.06
N ASP A 382 9.67 -14.13 5.97
CA ASP A 382 9.59 -15.01 7.13
C ASP A 382 10.82 -14.92 8.03
N THR A 383 10.58 -14.81 9.32
CA THR A 383 11.60 -14.71 10.37
C THR A 383 11.62 -15.99 11.20
N ASN A 384 12.78 -16.38 11.74
CA ASN A 384 12.82 -17.51 12.65
C ASN A 384 12.00 -17.18 13.92
N PRO A 385 11.05 -18.04 14.34
CA PRO A 385 10.17 -17.76 15.48
C PRO A 385 10.93 -17.48 16.79
N LEU A 386 12.07 -18.13 17.04
CA LEU A 386 12.89 -17.92 18.23
C LEU A 386 13.63 -16.58 18.20
N ASP A 387 14.06 -16.12 17.03
CA ASP A 387 14.71 -14.81 16.86
C ASP A 387 13.67 -13.68 16.97
N ALA A 388 12.50 -13.84 16.35
CA ALA A 388 11.38 -12.90 16.44
C ALA A 388 10.88 -12.68 17.88
N ARG A 389 11.00 -13.68 18.77
CA ARG A 389 10.70 -13.51 20.22
C ARG A 389 11.80 -12.81 21.01
N LYS A 390 13.07 -12.95 20.60
CA LYS A 390 14.24 -12.36 21.30
C LYS A 390 14.50 -10.92 20.88
N GLN A 391 14.22 -10.61 19.62
CA GLN A 391 14.56 -9.33 18.98
C GLN A 391 13.32 -8.48 18.86
N ARG A 392 13.45 -7.17 19.07
CA ARG A 392 12.36 -6.24 18.80
C ARG A 392 12.21 -6.07 17.29
N VAL A 393 10.99 -6.26 16.81
CA VAL A 393 10.60 -6.13 15.40
C VAL A 393 9.71 -4.90 15.27
N ASN A 394 9.89 -4.12 14.21
CA ASN A 394 9.01 -3.03 13.81
C ASN A 394 8.76 -3.13 12.31
N VAL A 395 7.56 -3.55 11.93
CA VAL A 395 7.19 -3.96 10.56
C VAL A 395 5.83 -3.38 10.23
N ILE A 396 5.72 -2.79 9.04
CA ILE A 396 4.45 -2.29 8.54
C ILE A 396 3.54 -3.46 8.16
N LEU A 397 2.24 -3.25 8.36
CA LEU A 397 1.18 -4.15 7.96
C LEU A 397 0.48 -3.57 6.73
N ASP A 398 0.12 -4.43 5.78
CA ASP A 398 -0.79 -4.09 4.69
C ASP A 398 -1.74 -5.25 4.37
N ALA A 399 -2.88 -4.93 3.75
CA ALA A 399 -3.88 -5.89 3.31
C ALA A 399 -3.55 -6.49 1.93
N ILE A 400 -2.66 -5.86 1.15
CA ILE A 400 -2.01 -6.51 0.03
C ILE A 400 -0.90 -7.42 0.61
N PRO A 401 -0.88 -8.73 0.31
CA PRO A 401 0.20 -9.61 0.76
C PRO A 401 1.53 -9.19 0.15
N LEU A 402 2.65 -9.55 0.80
CA LEU A 402 3.99 -9.27 0.29
C LEU A 402 4.14 -9.81 -1.15
N SER A 403 4.40 -8.92 -2.11
CA SER A 403 4.37 -9.26 -3.54
C SER A 403 5.37 -10.35 -3.92
N ASP A 404 4.84 -11.43 -4.51
CA ASP A 404 5.53 -12.59 -5.06
C ASP A 404 5.74 -12.51 -6.58
N ILE A 405 5.30 -11.41 -7.22
CA ILE A 405 5.47 -11.16 -8.65
C ILE A 405 6.97 -11.05 -8.98
N GLU A 406 7.50 -11.99 -9.78
CA GLU A 406 8.92 -12.02 -10.15
C GLU A 406 9.31 -10.78 -10.98
N LEU A 407 10.41 -10.11 -10.62
CA LEU A 407 10.97 -9.05 -11.47
C LEU A 407 11.70 -9.71 -12.66
N PRO A 408 11.31 -9.44 -13.93
CA PRO A 408 11.93 -10.00 -15.12
C PRO A 408 13.45 -9.78 -15.14
N ARG A 409 14.17 -10.80 -15.60
CA ARG A 409 15.63 -10.85 -15.53
C ARG A 409 16.32 -9.67 -16.23
N GLU A 410 15.71 -9.11 -17.26
CA GLU A 410 16.16 -7.92 -17.98
C GLU A 410 16.06 -6.61 -17.17
N LEU A 411 15.24 -6.60 -16.11
CA LEU A 411 15.10 -5.47 -15.15
C LEU A 411 15.88 -5.71 -13.86
N GLN A 412 16.32 -6.94 -13.58
CA GLN A 412 17.19 -7.24 -12.45
C GLN A 412 18.61 -6.63 -12.65
N PRO A 413 19.34 -6.33 -11.56
CA PRO A 413 20.72 -5.83 -11.66
C PRO A 413 21.63 -6.79 -12.44
N SER A 414 22.24 -6.30 -13.52
CA SER A 414 23.17 -7.07 -14.36
C SER A 414 24.54 -7.31 -13.72
N LEU A 415 24.84 -6.63 -12.61
CA LEU A 415 26.04 -6.83 -11.81
C LEU A 415 25.85 -8.03 -10.88
N ALA A 416 26.86 -8.91 -10.80
CA ALA A 416 26.87 -9.97 -9.80
C ALA A 416 26.96 -9.36 -8.38
N PRO A 417 26.11 -9.80 -7.43
CA PRO A 417 26.24 -9.38 -6.03
C PRO A 417 27.53 -9.96 -5.42
N LEU A 418 28.10 -9.28 -4.42
CA LEU A 418 29.25 -9.80 -3.67
C LEU A 418 28.86 -11.07 -2.90
N ASN A 419 29.80 -11.99 -2.72
CA ASN A 419 29.60 -13.28 -2.03
C ASN A 419 29.10 -13.14 -0.58
N GLN A 420 29.33 -11.98 0.04
CA GLN A 420 28.89 -11.61 1.39
C GLN A 420 27.38 -11.29 1.47
N SER A 421 26.70 -11.17 0.32
CA SER A 421 25.26 -10.92 0.24
C SER A 421 24.46 -12.07 0.85
N TYR A 422 23.36 -11.74 1.53
CA TYR A 422 22.50 -12.73 2.18
C TYR A 422 21.05 -12.27 2.19
N SER A 423 20.18 -13.11 1.62
CA SER A 423 18.73 -12.91 1.64
C SER A 423 18.34 -11.53 1.08
N VAL A 424 17.73 -10.67 1.88
CA VAL A 424 17.31 -9.31 1.52
C VAL A 424 18.43 -8.27 1.39
N ALA A 425 19.67 -8.59 1.78
CA ALA A 425 20.82 -7.69 1.67
C ALA A 425 21.78 -8.12 0.55
N HIS A 426 21.80 -7.36 -0.54
CA HIS A 426 22.69 -7.56 -1.68
C HIS A 426 23.66 -6.38 -1.83
N PHE A 427 24.94 -6.70 -2.07
CA PHE A 427 26.01 -5.73 -2.23
C PHE A 427 26.52 -5.70 -3.66
N TYR A 428 26.67 -4.51 -4.25
CA TYR A 428 27.17 -4.33 -5.61
C TYR A 428 28.24 -3.23 -5.64
N MET A 429 29.30 -3.43 -6.44
CA MET A 429 30.28 -2.39 -6.74
C MET A 429 30.02 -1.86 -8.15
N LEU A 430 29.72 -0.57 -8.31
CA LEU A 430 29.38 -0.01 -9.62
C LEU A 430 30.63 0.15 -10.49
N ASN A 431 30.61 -0.48 -11.67
CA ASN A 431 31.73 -0.50 -12.62
C ASN A 431 32.30 0.89 -12.93
N GLY A 432 33.63 1.01 -12.92
CA GLY A 432 34.35 2.26 -13.24
C GLY A 432 34.16 3.39 -12.23
N SER A 433 33.51 3.14 -11.09
CA SER A 433 33.22 4.14 -10.06
C SER A 433 33.94 3.84 -8.74
N SER A 434 33.75 4.71 -7.75
CA SER A 434 34.08 4.42 -6.35
C SER A 434 32.83 4.29 -5.48
N THR A 435 31.72 3.81 -6.06
CA THR A 435 30.42 3.74 -5.38
C THR A 435 29.99 2.30 -5.18
N GLY A 436 29.85 1.91 -3.91
CA GLY A 436 29.18 0.67 -3.53
C GLY A 436 27.68 0.90 -3.34
N VAL A 437 26.89 -0.15 -3.52
CA VAL A 437 25.45 -0.18 -3.28
C VAL A 437 25.14 -1.32 -2.30
N LEU A 438 24.34 -1.02 -1.29
CA LEU A 438 23.62 -1.99 -0.47
C LEU A 438 22.13 -1.88 -0.86
N ALA A 439 21.61 -2.90 -1.56
CA ALA A 439 20.17 -3.08 -1.75
C ALA A 439 19.63 -3.89 -0.56
N LEU A 440 18.70 -3.30 0.20
CA LEU A 440 18.20 -3.83 1.46
C LEU A 440 16.66 -3.77 1.51
N GLY A 441 16.01 -4.82 1.00
CA GLY A 441 14.54 -4.86 0.91
C GLY A 441 13.82 -5.19 2.23
N SER A 442 14.52 -5.57 3.30
CA SER A 442 13.95 -5.67 4.64
C SER A 442 15.04 -5.55 5.72
N PHE A 443 14.66 -5.14 6.93
CA PHE A 443 15.46 -5.30 8.15
C PHE A 443 15.23 -6.66 8.83
N SER A 444 14.62 -7.62 8.13
CA SER A 444 14.40 -8.99 8.59
C SER A 444 14.91 -10.03 7.60
N ALA A 445 15.38 -11.14 8.14
CA ALA A 445 15.80 -12.34 7.42
C ALA A 445 15.63 -13.56 8.33
N ALA A 446 15.59 -14.75 7.73
CA ALA A 446 15.37 -16.01 8.43
C ALA A 446 16.43 -16.34 9.51
N ASN A 447 17.63 -15.76 9.48
CA ASN A 447 18.65 -15.93 10.52
C ASN A 447 19.23 -14.57 10.94
N PHE A 448 18.93 -14.14 12.17
CA PHE A 448 19.31 -12.82 12.67
C PHE A 448 20.84 -12.62 12.70
N THR A 449 21.58 -13.60 13.21
CA THR A 449 23.04 -13.50 13.39
C THR A 449 23.77 -13.47 12.06
N LYS A 450 23.44 -14.38 11.13
CA LYS A 450 24.04 -14.43 9.79
C LYS A 450 23.78 -13.15 9.01
N PHE A 451 22.60 -12.55 9.19
CA PHE A 451 22.25 -11.27 8.59
C PHE A 451 23.10 -10.11 9.15
N GLY A 452 23.27 -10.04 10.48
CA GLY A 452 24.17 -9.07 11.11
C GLY A 452 25.63 -9.17 10.66
N SER A 453 26.14 -10.40 10.46
CA SER A 453 27.47 -10.66 9.88
C SER A 453 27.56 -10.24 8.41
N SER A 454 26.61 -10.68 7.57
CA SER A 454 26.54 -10.31 6.14
C SER A 454 26.59 -8.79 5.93
N LEU A 455 25.89 -8.02 6.77
CA LEU A 455 25.91 -6.56 6.71
C LEU A 455 27.30 -5.96 7.01
N LEU A 456 28.03 -6.51 7.97
CA LEU A 456 29.40 -6.07 8.29
C LEU A 456 30.38 -6.48 7.19
N ASP A 457 30.32 -7.75 6.78
CA ASP A 457 31.26 -8.35 5.83
C ASP A 457 31.10 -7.70 4.45
N GLY A 458 29.87 -7.51 3.96
CA GLY A 458 29.59 -6.88 2.68
C GLY A 458 30.01 -5.41 2.60
N LEU A 459 29.75 -4.63 3.65
CA LEU A 459 30.22 -3.24 3.73
C LEU A 459 31.76 -3.13 3.83
N THR A 460 32.40 -4.11 4.47
CA THR A 460 33.86 -4.21 4.53
C THR A 460 34.44 -4.57 3.17
N SER A 461 33.90 -5.56 2.47
CA SER A 461 34.34 -5.95 1.13
C SER A 461 34.11 -4.85 0.08
N LEU A 462 33.02 -4.08 0.15
CA LEU A 462 32.87 -2.88 -0.70
C LEU A 462 34.02 -1.88 -0.49
N LYS A 463 34.40 -1.64 0.77
CA LYS A 463 35.51 -0.74 1.12
C LYS A 463 36.87 -1.28 0.68
N GLU A 464 37.09 -2.59 0.77
CA GLU A 464 38.30 -3.26 0.25
C GLU A 464 38.40 -3.18 -1.28
N LEU A 465 37.26 -3.25 -1.98
CA LEU A 465 37.14 -3.00 -3.42
C LEU A 465 37.27 -1.51 -3.79
N GLY A 466 37.51 -0.62 -2.82
CA GLY A 466 37.78 0.80 -3.05
C GLY A 466 36.55 1.71 -3.06
N ALA A 467 35.41 1.28 -2.52
CA ALA A 467 34.25 2.14 -2.36
C ALA A 467 34.57 3.36 -1.47
N LYS A 468 34.35 4.55 -2.05
CA LYS A 468 34.43 5.89 -1.43
C LYS A 468 33.07 6.58 -1.37
N ASN A 469 32.00 5.95 -1.84
CA ASN A 469 30.61 6.35 -1.65
C ASN A 469 29.80 5.08 -1.38
N LEU A 470 28.70 5.21 -0.64
CA LEU A 470 27.74 4.14 -0.41
C LEU A 470 26.34 4.67 -0.72
N ILE A 471 25.63 3.96 -1.59
CA ILE A 471 24.17 4.07 -1.74
C ILE A 471 23.57 2.98 -0.87
N VAL A 472 22.66 3.36 0.04
CA VAL A 472 21.82 2.39 0.76
C VAL A 472 20.42 2.52 0.18
N ASP A 473 20.01 1.52 -0.59
CA ASP A 473 18.68 1.41 -1.18
C ASP A 473 17.77 0.61 -0.23
N VAL A 474 16.77 1.29 0.31
CA VAL A 474 15.73 0.73 1.20
C VAL A 474 14.33 0.95 0.61
N THR A 475 14.25 1.06 -0.72
CA THR A 475 12.98 1.19 -1.45
C THR A 475 12.07 0.00 -1.12
N ASN A 476 10.82 0.30 -0.76
CA ASN A 476 9.80 -0.67 -0.34
C ASN A 476 10.17 -1.55 0.88
N ASN A 477 11.17 -1.16 1.67
CA ASN A 477 11.54 -1.90 2.88
C ASN A 477 10.47 -1.75 3.97
N GLY A 478 9.66 -2.79 4.16
CA GLY A 478 8.57 -2.81 5.15
C GLY A 478 9.00 -2.94 6.61
N GLY A 479 10.30 -2.78 6.93
CA GLY A 479 10.84 -2.82 8.27
C GLY A 479 11.46 -4.16 8.65
N GLY A 480 11.50 -4.46 9.94
CA GLY A 480 12.08 -5.70 10.48
C GLY A 480 12.72 -5.53 11.86
N TYR A 481 13.86 -6.19 12.11
CA TYR A 481 14.56 -6.14 13.38
C TYR A 481 15.17 -4.76 13.69
N ILE A 482 14.66 -4.09 14.73
CA ILE A 482 15.15 -2.78 15.20
C ILE A 482 16.65 -2.83 15.54
N CYS A 483 17.10 -3.95 16.12
CA CYS A 483 18.51 -4.18 16.45
C CYS A 483 19.41 -4.18 15.20
N ILE A 484 18.94 -4.68 14.05
CA ILE A 484 19.71 -4.68 12.81
C ILE A 484 19.78 -3.28 12.21
N ALA A 485 18.67 -2.52 12.21
CA ALA A 485 18.69 -1.13 11.73
C ALA A 485 19.69 -0.26 12.51
N HIS A 486 19.68 -0.37 13.84
CA HIS A 486 20.63 0.33 14.71
C HIS A 486 22.08 -0.20 14.59
N TRP A 487 22.27 -1.49 14.32
CA TRP A 487 23.58 -2.07 13.99
C TRP A 487 24.13 -1.51 12.68
N LEU A 488 23.32 -1.51 11.61
CA LEU A 488 23.68 -0.97 10.30
C LEU A 488 24.11 0.50 10.39
N HIS A 489 23.35 1.32 11.11
CA HIS A 489 23.69 2.72 11.34
C HIS A 489 25.08 2.89 12.00
N ARG A 490 25.42 2.04 12.98
CA ARG A 490 26.73 2.08 13.67
C ARG A 490 27.89 1.62 12.78
N ILE A 491 27.72 0.54 12.01
CA ILE A 491 28.79 0.05 11.12
C ILE A 491 29.02 1.00 9.94
N VAL A 492 27.97 1.60 9.37
CA VAL A 492 28.11 2.64 8.34
C VAL A 492 28.83 3.86 8.92
N GLY A 493 28.37 4.40 10.06
CA GLY A 493 28.99 5.58 10.69
C GLY A 493 30.44 5.39 11.13
N SER A 494 30.88 4.16 11.41
CA SER A 494 32.28 3.85 11.75
C SER A 494 33.15 3.56 10.52
N LEU A 495 32.65 2.82 9.53
CA LEU A 495 33.41 2.48 8.32
C LEU A 495 33.58 3.66 7.37
N TYR A 496 32.60 4.57 7.32
CA TYR A 496 32.46 5.64 6.32
C TYR A 496 32.58 7.06 6.92
N GLN A 497 33.20 7.19 8.09
CA GLN A 497 33.35 8.42 8.88
C GLN A 497 34.12 9.59 8.21
N ARG A 498 34.57 9.43 6.96
CA ARG A 498 35.22 10.48 6.13
C ARG A 498 34.46 10.79 4.84
N LEU A 499 33.26 10.25 4.64
CA LEU A 499 32.45 10.59 3.48
C LEU A 499 31.98 12.05 3.56
N ARG A 500 32.14 12.79 2.46
CA ARG A 500 31.60 14.15 2.32
C ARG A 500 30.10 14.16 2.00
N GLN A 501 29.54 13.02 1.62
CA GLN A 501 28.15 12.81 1.24
C GLN A 501 27.72 11.39 1.64
N PHE A 502 26.61 11.30 2.36
CA PHE A 502 25.93 10.05 2.69
C PHE A 502 24.52 10.12 2.10
N TYR A 503 24.17 9.17 1.24
CA TYR A 503 22.88 9.12 0.58
C TYR A 503 22.18 7.79 0.91
N ILE A 504 21.20 7.86 1.81
CA ILE A 504 20.18 6.83 1.91
C ILE A 504 19.22 7.10 0.75
N MET A 505 19.28 6.28 -0.30
CA MET A 505 18.24 6.22 -1.32
C MET A 505 17.09 5.37 -0.76
N CYS A 506 16.40 5.94 0.23
CA CYS A 506 14.99 5.66 0.37
C CYS A 506 14.29 6.57 -0.63
N ILE A 507 13.21 6.08 -1.25
CA ILE A 507 12.28 6.95 -1.97
C ILE A 507 11.74 8.08 -1.05
N ASP A 508 11.79 7.90 0.28
CA ASP A 508 11.59 8.97 1.27
C ASP A 508 12.59 8.94 2.45
N CYS A 509 13.80 9.50 2.24
CA CYS A 509 14.68 9.98 3.32
C CYS A 509 15.37 11.29 2.91
N TRP A 510 14.59 12.30 2.51
CA TRP A 510 15.10 13.67 2.35
C TRP A 510 15.17 14.43 3.69
N THR A 511 15.99 13.92 4.60
CA THR A 511 16.60 14.72 5.68
C THR A 511 18.07 14.91 5.37
N GLN A 512 18.43 16.12 4.92
CA GLN A 512 19.84 16.55 4.91
C GLN A 512 20.33 16.72 6.36
N GLU A 513 20.85 15.65 6.97
CA GLU A 513 21.74 15.81 8.12
C GLU A 513 23.07 16.38 7.64
N TYR A 514 23.16 17.71 7.67
CA TYR A 514 24.42 18.43 7.53
C TYR A 514 25.32 18.09 8.73
N TYR A 515 26.24 17.13 8.57
CA TYR A 515 27.37 16.93 9.49
C TYR A 515 28.38 18.08 9.36
N GLY A 516 27.96 19.26 9.81
CA GLY A 516 28.80 20.45 9.90
C GLY A 516 29.85 20.26 10.99
N THR A 517 31.07 19.85 10.60
CA THR A 517 32.22 19.80 11.51
C THR A 517 32.60 21.21 11.96
N SER A 518 32.07 21.64 13.10
CA SER A 518 32.51 22.86 13.80
C SER A 518 33.86 22.62 14.48
N GLY A 519 34.92 22.52 13.67
CA GLY A 519 36.28 22.64 14.17
C GLY A 519 36.46 24.01 14.81
N ARG A 520 36.68 24.04 16.12
CA ARG A 520 37.30 25.18 16.81
C ARG A 520 38.66 24.75 17.34
N SER A 521 39.65 25.55 16.99
CA SER A 521 41.01 25.61 17.54
C SER A 521 41.00 25.92 19.03
#